data_AF-A4CU39-F1
#
_entry.id   AF-A4CU39-F1
#
_cell.length_a   1.000
_cell.length_b   1.000
_cell.length_c   1.000
_cell.angle_alpha   90.00
_cell.angle_beta   90.00
_cell.angle_gamma   90.00
#
_symmetry.space_group_name_H-M   'P 1'
#
loop_
_entity.id
_entity.type
_entity.pdbx_description
1 polymer ?
#
loop_
_entity_poly.entity_id
_entity_poly.type
_entity_poly.pdbx_seq_one_letter_code
_entity_poly.pdbx_strand_id
1 'polypeptide(L)'
;MPEPGSTRVRTVRPEAFLFDLDGVLLDTEPLHAIAWRQAATHFGTDLTDGQLAQLQGKRRLENSRQVCSWISQPITPEELLAVRQPIAADLMASAPAMPGAESLVRYIHSLNLPMALVTSSERTSMQHKIGHHSWVNLLQVQVCGDDSALKAGKPAPDPYKLGASKLNVNPQDCWAIEDSDAGCQSAAEAGCNVWRLMQPVEFARPYSHQAVITIKALSELETQLRRSVQ
;
A
#
# COMPACT_ATOMS: atom_id res chain seq x y z
N MET A 1 36.91 -18.83 -8.64
CA MET A 1 35.50 -19.22 -8.87
C MET A 1 34.67 -18.39 -7.91
N PRO A 2 33.86 -17.42 -8.36
CA PRO A 2 33.00 -16.66 -7.45
C PRO A 2 31.75 -17.49 -7.09
N GLU A 3 31.35 -17.40 -5.82
CA GLU A 3 30.17 -18.07 -5.23
C GLU A 3 28.85 -17.57 -5.86
N PRO A 4 27.84 -18.44 -6.08
CA PRO A 4 26.54 -18.02 -6.57
C PRO A 4 25.65 -17.43 -5.45
N GLY A 5 25.20 -16.20 -5.65
CA GLY A 5 23.89 -15.75 -5.15
C GLY A 5 23.81 -15.19 -3.72
N SER A 6 24.62 -14.18 -3.38
CA SER A 6 24.29 -13.25 -2.28
C SER A 6 23.81 -11.93 -2.88
N THR A 7 22.49 -11.83 -3.16
CA THR A 7 21.89 -10.56 -3.58
C THR A 7 21.56 -9.76 -2.32
N ARG A 8 22.58 -9.11 -1.74
CA ARG A 8 22.35 -8.04 -0.75
C ARG A 8 21.56 -6.93 -1.44
N VAL A 9 20.52 -6.41 -0.79
CA VAL A 9 19.91 -5.12 -1.17
C VAL A 9 21.05 -4.12 -1.31
N ARG A 10 21.25 -3.61 -2.53
CA ARG A 10 22.23 -2.55 -2.75
C ARG A 10 21.66 -1.31 -2.07
N THR A 11 22.27 -0.89 -0.97
CA THR A 11 22.02 0.43 -0.33
C THR A 11 22.57 1.60 -1.18
N VAL A 12 22.66 1.39 -2.49
CA VAL A 12 23.05 2.37 -3.50
C VAL A 12 21.85 3.27 -3.76
N ARG A 13 22.12 4.54 -4.07
CA ARG A 13 21.10 5.54 -4.40
C ARG A 13 20.15 4.98 -5.48
N PRO A 14 18.82 5.03 -5.28
CA PRO A 14 17.87 4.57 -6.29
C PRO A 14 17.79 5.56 -7.46
N GLU A 15 17.44 5.04 -8.63
CA GLU A 15 17.08 5.85 -9.80
C GLU A 15 15.63 6.34 -9.72
N ALA A 16 14.73 5.62 -9.03
CA ALA A 16 13.34 6.02 -8.85
C ALA A 16 12.68 5.39 -7.60
N PHE A 17 11.50 5.92 -7.25
CA PHE A 17 10.67 5.42 -6.16
C PHE A 17 9.29 4.98 -6.64
N LEU A 18 8.80 3.85 -6.16
CA LEU A 18 7.47 3.33 -6.44
C LEU A 18 6.72 3.17 -5.12
N PHE A 19 5.73 4.00 -4.86
CA PHE A 19 4.97 4.03 -3.61
C PHE A 19 3.63 3.31 -3.78
N ASP A 20 3.30 2.39 -2.86
CA ASP A 20 1.89 2.09 -2.62
C ASP A 20 1.15 3.30 -2.01
N LEU A 21 -0.18 3.26 -2.04
CA LEU A 21 -1.04 4.32 -1.53
C LEU A 21 -1.54 4.02 -0.11
N ASP A 22 -2.21 2.88 0.06
CA ASP A 22 -3.04 2.55 1.21
C ASP A 22 -2.17 1.93 2.30
N GLY A 23 -2.03 2.60 3.44
CA GLY A 23 -1.11 2.18 4.50
C GLY A 23 0.35 2.64 4.30
N VAL A 24 0.67 3.28 3.17
CA VAL A 24 2.00 3.83 2.86
C VAL A 24 2.01 5.34 2.73
N LEU A 25 1.24 5.90 1.79
CA LEU A 25 1.12 7.35 1.64
C LEU A 25 -0.04 7.92 2.46
N LEU A 26 -1.13 7.16 2.59
CA LEU A 26 -2.33 7.52 3.33
C LEU A 26 -2.63 6.49 4.42
N ASP A 27 -3.04 6.95 5.60
CA ASP A 27 -3.40 6.10 6.74
C ASP A 27 -4.87 5.63 6.61
N THR A 28 -5.08 4.59 5.81
CA THR A 28 -6.43 4.13 5.43
C THR A 28 -6.93 2.93 6.25
N GLU A 29 -6.05 2.17 6.92
CA GLU A 29 -6.44 1.01 7.71
C GLU A 29 -7.41 1.33 8.87
N PRO A 30 -7.20 2.39 9.69
CA PRO A 30 -8.15 2.76 10.74
C PRO A 30 -9.55 3.07 10.18
N LEU A 31 -9.60 3.69 9.01
CA LEU A 31 -10.85 4.06 8.33
C LEU A 31 -11.57 2.83 7.77
N HIS A 32 -10.84 1.82 7.31
CA HIS A 32 -11.44 0.53 6.95
C HIS A 32 -12.07 -0.17 8.15
N ALA A 33 -11.44 -0.13 9.32
CA ALA A 33 -11.97 -0.69 10.56
C ALA A 33 -13.27 0.03 10.97
N ILE A 34 -13.28 1.37 10.91
CA ILE A 34 -14.48 2.18 11.16
C ILE A 34 -15.60 1.81 10.19
N ALA A 35 -15.31 1.69 8.89
CA ALA A 35 -16.31 1.34 7.88
C ALA A 35 -16.92 -0.05 8.12
N TRP A 36 -16.12 -1.05 8.53
CA TRP A 36 -16.63 -2.37 8.91
C TRP A 36 -17.52 -2.32 10.14
N ARG A 37 -17.12 -1.60 11.19
CA ARG A 37 -17.91 -1.44 12.41
C ARG A 37 -19.25 -0.77 12.10
N GLN A 38 -19.25 0.34 11.36
CA GLN A 38 -20.49 1.05 10.99
C GLN A 38 -21.42 0.20 10.13
N ALA A 39 -20.87 -0.55 9.15
CA ALA A 39 -21.65 -1.45 8.32
C ALA A 39 -22.27 -2.60 9.15
N ALA A 40 -21.54 -3.18 10.10
CA ALA A 40 -22.10 -4.19 11.00
C ALA A 40 -23.15 -3.61 11.96
N THR A 41 -22.94 -2.37 12.44
CA THR A 41 -23.88 -1.67 13.32
C THR A 41 -25.21 -1.41 12.63
N HIS A 42 -25.21 -1.15 11.33
CA HIS A 42 -26.43 -1.07 10.52
C HIS A 42 -27.30 -2.34 10.61
N PHE A 43 -26.67 -3.51 10.76
CA PHE A 43 -27.35 -4.79 10.97
C PHE A 43 -27.42 -5.21 12.45
N GLY A 44 -27.25 -4.26 13.38
CA GLY A 44 -27.45 -4.47 14.82
C GLY A 44 -26.31 -5.19 15.53
N THR A 45 -25.09 -5.19 14.98
CA THR A 45 -23.91 -5.80 15.62
C THR A 45 -22.78 -4.79 15.74
N ASP A 46 -22.25 -4.60 16.95
CA ASP A 46 -21.04 -3.81 17.18
C ASP A 46 -19.81 -4.72 17.17
N LEU A 47 -18.83 -4.40 16.31
CA LEU A 47 -17.60 -5.19 16.17
C LEU A 47 -16.56 -4.74 17.19
N THR A 48 -16.06 -5.71 17.96
CA THR A 48 -14.94 -5.51 18.88
C THR A 48 -13.64 -5.18 18.13
N ASP A 49 -12.70 -4.51 18.79
CA ASP A 49 -11.38 -4.23 18.20
C ASP A 49 -10.64 -5.52 17.81
N GLY A 50 -10.81 -6.59 18.59
CA GLY A 50 -10.25 -7.90 18.27
C GLY A 50 -10.86 -8.55 17.02
N GLN A 51 -12.13 -8.29 16.73
CA GLN A 51 -12.76 -8.70 15.47
C GLN A 51 -12.26 -7.85 14.30
N LEU A 52 -12.15 -6.53 14.46
CA LEU A 52 -11.62 -5.66 13.42
C LEU A 52 -10.16 -5.98 13.07
N ALA A 53 -9.33 -6.29 14.07
CA ALA A 53 -7.96 -6.74 13.87
C ALA A 53 -7.88 -8.02 13.02
N GLN A 54 -8.84 -8.94 13.16
CA GLN A 54 -8.90 -10.16 12.34
C GLN A 54 -9.25 -9.91 10.87
N LEU A 55 -9.70 -8.70 10.51
CA LEU A 55 -10.02 -8.31 9.13
C LEU A 55 -8.81 -7.72 8.38
N GLN A 56 -7.77 -7.31 9.11
CA GLN A 56 -6.59 -6.69 8.51
C GLN A 56 -5.87 -7.66 7.57
N GLY A 57 -5.41 -7.15 6.43
CA GLY A 57 -4.67 -7.93 5.42
C GLY A 57 -5.50 -8.96 4.62
N LYS A 58 -6.79 -9.14 4.92
CA LYS A 58 -7.68 -10.04 4.18
C LYS A 58 -8.35 -9.34 3.00
N ARG A 59 -8.74 -10.14 2.00
CA ARG A 59 -9.48 -9.62 0.84
C ARG A 59 -10.87 -9.14 1.26
N ARG A 60 -11.38 -8.08 0.62
CA ARG A 60 -12.70 -7.49 0.91
C ARG A 60 -13.83 -8.52 1.00
N LEU A 61 -13.89 -9.47 0.06
CA LEU A 61 -14.94 -10.51 0.03
C LEU A 61 -14.79 -11.55 1.16
N GLU A 62 -13.55 -11.83 1.59
CA GLU A 62 -13.29 -12.69 2.75
C GLU A 62 -13.72 -11.97 4.03
N ASN A 63 -13.37 -10.70 4.16
CA ASN A 63 -13.80 -9.85 5.26
C ASN A 63 -15.32 -9.73 5.36
N SER A 64 -16.03 -9.54 4.24
CA SER A 64 -17.48 -9.50 4.27
C SER A 64 -18.08 -10.81 4.77
N ARG A 65 -17.58 -11.97 4.34
CA ARG A 65 -18.04 -13.28 4.84
C ARG A 65 -17.78 -13.44 6.34
N GLN A 66 -16.59 -13.02 6.80
CA GLN A 66 -16.23 -13.06 8.20
C GLN A 66 -17.16 -12.18 9.05
N VAL A 67 -17.42 -10.95 8.61
CA VAL A 67 -18.31 -10.02 9.32
C VAL A 67 -19.75 -10.52 9.31
N CYS A 68 -20.26 -11.05 8.19
CA CYS A 68 -21.58 -11.69 8.13
C CYS A 68 -21.69 -12.82 9.17
N SER A 69 -20.62 -13.62 9.39
CA SER A 69 -20.63 -14.69 10.40
C SER A 69 -20.74 -14.21 11.84
N TRP A 70 -20.47 -12.93 12.11
CA TRP A 70 -20.60 -12.31 13.44
C TRP A 70 -21.93 -11.58 13.63
N ILE A 71 -22.67 -11.34 12.55
CA ILE A 71 -23.97 -10.66 12.57
C ILE A 71 -25.06 -11.71 12.81
N SER A 72 -25.96 -11.45 13.76
CA SER A 72 -27.02 -12.42 14.12
C SER A 72 -28.12 -12.54 13.07
N GLN A 73 -28.28 -11.51 12.23
CA GLN A 73 -29.27 -11.50 11.15
C GLN A 73 -28.75 -12.23 9.91
N PRO A 74 -29.60 -12.96 9.16
CA PRO A 74 -29.18 -13.63 7.94
C PRO A 74 -28.99 -12.62 6.82
N ILE A 75 -27.77 -12.10 6.68
CA ILE A 75 -27.40 -11.19 5.61
C ILE A 75 -26.34 -11.80 4.70
N THR A 76 -26.36 -11.41 3.44
CA THR A 76 -25.37 -11.76 2.44
C THR A 76 -24.16 -10.82 2.50
N PRO A 77 -22.98 -11.27 2.06
CA PRO A 77 -21.82 -10.40 1.84
C PRO A 77 -22.15 -9.20 0.94
N GLU A 78 -23.01 -9.38 -0.06
CA GLU A 78 -23.43 -8.36 -1.01
C GLU A 78 -24.23 -7.24 -0.32
N GLU A 79 -25.19 -7.59 0.53
CA GLU A 79 -25.97 -6.62 1.33
C GLU A 79 -25.07 -5.84 2.29
N LEU A 80 -24.14 -6.53 2.97
CA LEU A 80 -23.18 -5.88 3.86
C LEU A 80 -22.28 -4.90 3.09
N LEU A 81 -21.79 -5.31 1.93
CA LEU A 81 -20.95 -4.47 1.08
C LEU A 81 -21.71 -3.30 0.46
N ALA A 82 -23.00 -3.43 0.20
CA ALA A 82 -23.84 -2.33 -0.28
C ALA A 82 -23.94 -1.20 0.74
N VAL A 83 -23.98 -1.52 2.03
CA VAL A 83 -23.93 -0.53 3.13
C VAL A 83 -22.51 0.00 3.34
N ARG A 84 -21.51 -0.87 3.36
CA ARG A 84 -20.13 -0.50 3.66
C ARG A 84 -19.50 0.41 2.60
N GLN A 85 -19.76 0.17 1.32
CA GLN A 85 -19.08 0.87 0.23
C GLN A 85 -19.20 2.40 0.29
N PRO A 86 -20.41 3.00 0.40
CA PRO A 86 -20.53 4.46 0.52
C PRO A 86 -19.85 4.99 1.79
N ILE A 87 -20.01 4.30 2.93
CA ILE A 87 -19.34 4.66 4.19
C ILE A 87 -17.82 4.69 4.02
N ALA A 88 -17.26 3.66 3.40
CA ALA A 88 -15.83 3.57 3.14
C ALA A 88 -15.37 4.68 2.18
N ALA A 89 -16.12 4.98 1.12
CA ALA A 89 -15.77 6.04 0.20
C ALA A 89 -15.67 7.40 0.92
N ASP A 90 -16.69 7.76 1.69
CA ASP A 90 -16.74 9.02 2.43
C ASP A 90 -15.61 9.15 3.45
N LEU A 91 -15.34 8.10 4.23
CA LEU A 91 -14.24 8.09 5.19
C LEU A 91 -12.89 8.26 4.49
N MET A 92 -12.67 7.52 3.39
CA MET A 92 -11.40 7.52 2.66
C MET A 92 -11.09 8.84 1.98
N ALA A 93 -12.09 9.65 1.65
CA ALA A 93 -11.90 11.02 1.17
C ALA A 93 -11.10 11.88 2.17
N SER A 94 -11.25 11.58 3.46
CA SER A 94 -10.63 12.30 4.56
C SER A 94 -9.38 11.61 5.14
N ALA A 95 -8.88 10.57 4.46
CA ALA A 95 -7.71 9.82 4.94
C ALA A 95 -6.51 10.74 5.17
N PRO A 96 -5.93 10.77 6.40
CA PRO A 96 -4.76 11.59 6.65
C PRO A 96 -3.54 11.00 5.94
N ALA A 97 -2.55 11.84 5.67
CA ALA A 97 -1.26 11.37 5.19
C ALA A 97 -0.59 10.50 6.26
N MET A 98 0.11 9.44 5.83
CA MET A 98 0.97 8.68 6.73
C MET A 98 2.07 9.58 7.31
N PRO A 99 2.47 9.40 8.59
CA PRO A 99 3.54 10.19 9.18
C PRO A 99 4.82 10.19 8.35
N GLY A 100 5.24 11.37 7.90
CA GLY A 100 6.44 11.56 7.08
C GLY A 100 6.25 11.39 5.56
N ALA A 101 5.07 10.96 5.09
CA ALA A 101 4.84 10.71 3.66
C ALA A 101 5.02 11.97 2.81
N GLU A 102 4.36 13.07 3.18
CA GLU A 102 4.48 14.34 2.44
C GLU A 102 5.92 14.88 2.46
N SER A 103 6.58 14.85 3.63
CA SER A 103 7.98 15.28 3.76
C SER A 103 8.90 14.50 2.84
N LEU A 104 8.78 13.17 2.86
CA LEU A 104 9.59 12.27 2.05
C LEU A 104 9.38 12.52 0.56
N VAL A 105 8.13 12.61 0.09
CA VAL A 105 7.82 12.85 -1.33
C VAL A 105 8.38 14.19 -1.79
N ARG A 106 8.21 15.25 -1.00
CA ARG A 106 8.78 16.57 -1.31
C ARG A 106 10.30 16.55 -1.34
N TYR A 107 10.92 15.81 -0.42
CA TYR A 107 12.38 15.66 -0.40
C TYR A 107 12.88 14.91 -1.64
N ILE A 108 12.28 13.78 -2.00
CA ILE A 108 12.63 13.03 -3.23
C ILE A 108 12.46 13.91 -4.47
N HIS A 109 11.36 14.67 -4.55
CA HIS A 109 11.13 15.62 -5.63
C HIS A 109 12.24 16.68 -5.71
N SER A 110 12.72 17.20 -4.57
CA SER A 110 13.82 18.18 -4.54
C SER A 110 15.15 17.63 -5.07
N LEU A 111 15.32 16.31 -5.09
CA LEU A 111 16.46 15.61 -5.65
C LEU A 111 16.31 15.30 -7.15
N ASN A 112 15.19 15.70 -7.78
CA ASN A 112 14.81 15.38 -9.15
C ASN A 112 14.75 13.87 -9.43
N LEU A 113 14.38 13.07 -8.42
CA LEU A 113 14.23 11.63 -8.58
C LEU A 113 12.78 11.29 -9.00
N PRO A 114 12.58 10.51 -10.08
CA PRO A 114 11.26 10.07 -10.53
C PRO A 114 10.52 9.24 -9.48
N MET A 115 9.20 9.39 -9.44
CA MET A 115 8.32 8.69 -8.51
C MET A 115 7.04 8.21 -9.20
N ALA A 116 6.59 7.01 -8.85
CA ALA A 116 5.31 6.46 -9.27
C ALA A 116 4.46 6.09 -8.05
N LEU A 117 3.15 6.31 -8.19
CA LEU A 117 2.12 5.72 -7.34
C LEU A 117 1.70 4.38 -7.96
N VAL A 118 1.72 3.29 -7.18
CA VAL A 118 1.34 1.95 -7.62
C VAL A 118 0.34 1.37 -6.62
N THR A 119 -0.95 1.44 -6.92
CA THR A 119 -2.04 1.04 -6.01
C THR A 119 -2.93 -0.05 -6.60
N SER A 120 -3.49 -0.90 -5.73
CA SER A 120 -4.57 -1.83 -6.10
C SER A 120 -5.93 -1.13 -6.24
N SER A 121 -6.05 0.14 -5.82
CA SER A 121 -7.28 0.92 -5.96
C SER A 121 -7.58 1.22 -7.43
N GLU A 122 -8.86 1.17 -7.79
CA GLU A 122 -9.35 1.70 -9.07
C GLU A 122 -9.09 3.21 -9.15
N ARG A 123 -8.99 3.74 -10.38
CA ARG A 123 -8.65 5.15 -10.61
C ARG A 123 -9.60 6.12 -9.91
N THR A 124 -10.90 5.86 -9.95
CA THR A 124 -11.93 6.70 -9.31
C THR A 124 -11.77 6.72 -7.79
N SER A 125 -11.53 5.56 -7.18
CA SER A 125 -11.29 5.45 -5.73
C SER A 125 -9.99 6.13 -5.32
N MET A 126 -8.91 5.92 -6.08
CA MET A 126 -7.63 6.58 -5.84
C MET A 126 -7.77 8.11 -5.91
N GLN A 127 -8.41 8.65 -6.94
CA GLN A 127 -8.64 10.09 -7.09
C GLN A 127 -9.41 10.69 -5.91
N HIS A 128 -10.41 9.97 -5.40
CA HIS A 128 -11.18 10.38 -4.25
C HIS A 128 -10.31 10.45 -2.98
N LYS A 129 -9.46 9.44 -2.75
CA LYS A 129 -8.52 9.39 -1.61
C LYS A 129 -7.49 10.52 -1.63
N ILE A 130 -6.93 10.83 -2.80
CA ILE A 130 -5.83 11.81 -2.92
C ILE A 130 -6.30 13.25 -3.08
N GLY A 131 -7.61 13.51 -3.15
CA GLY A 131 -8.16 14.82 -3.54
C GLY A 131 -7.68 16.01 -2.69
N HIS A 132 -7.37 15.79 -1.42
CA HIS A 132 -6.85 16.81 -0.50
C HIS A 132 -5.32 16.78 -0.34
N HIS A 133 -4.63 15.87 -1.02
CA HIS A 133 -3.19 15.63 -0.89
C HIS A 133 -2.44 16.12 -2.13
N SER A 134 -2.39 17.45 -2.31
CA SER A 134 -1.79 18.07 -3.50
C SER A 134 -0.34 17.65 -3.79
N TRP A 135 0.41 17.26 -2.75
CA TRP A 135 1.78 16.76 -2.86
C TRP A 135 1.88 15.41 -3.58
N VAL A 136 0.80 14.62 -3.67
CA VAL A 136 0.77 13.36 -4.43
C VAL A 136 0.94 13.62 -5.94
N ASN A 137 0.59 14.81 -6.42
CA ASN A 137 0.81 15.21 -7.82
C ASN A 137 2.30 15.32 -8.20
N LEU A 138 3.21 15.27 -7.23
CA LEU A 138 4.65 15.20 -7.48
C LEU A 138 5.09 13.81 -7.98
N LEU A 139 4.25 12.79 -7.85
CA LEU A 139 4.47 11.45 -8.41
C LEU A 139 3.99 11.47 -9.87
N GLN A 140 4.94 11.37 -10.81
CA GLN A 140 4.68 11.61 -12.24
C GLN A 140 3.86 10.50 -12.89
N VAL A 141 3.91 9.30 -12.31
CA VAL A 141 3.24 8.10 -12.83
C VAL A 141 2.23 7.59 -11.81
N GLN A 142 1.06 7.20 -12.30
CA GLN A 142 0.03 6.54 -11.50
C GLN A 142 -0.39 5.23 -12.18
N VAL A 143 -0.18 4.13 -11.48
CA VAL A 143 -0.64 2.78 -11.85
C VAL A 143 -1.75 2.40 -10.87
N CYS A 144 -2.96 2.29 -11.38
CA CYS A 144 -4.15 1.89 -10.62
C CYS A 144 -4.49 0.42 -10.90
N GLY A 145 -5.30 -0.20 -10.04
CA GLY A 145 -5.67 -1.62 -10.17
C GLY A 145 -6.49 -1.94 -11.43
N ASP A 146 -7.13 -0.92 -12.01
CA ASP A 146 -7.91 -0.95 -13.25
C ASP A 146 -7.13 -0.44 -14.48
N ASP A 147 -5.81 -0.27 -14.38
CA ASP A 147 -4.98 0.11 -15.52
C ASP A 147 -5.01 -0.98 -16.59
N SER A 148 -5.47 -0.63 -17.80
CA SER A 148 -5.67 -1.57 -18.92
C SER A 148 -4.40 -2.27 -19.39
N ALA A 149 -3.22 -1.75 -19.04
CA ALA A 149 -1.94 -2.40 -19.37
C ALA A 149 -1.57 -3.53 -18.39
N LEU A 150 -2.30 -3.71 -17.28
CA LEU A 150 -2.07 -4.77 -16.32
C LEU A 150 -2.70 -6.09 -16.78
N LYS A 151 -1.92 -7.18 -16.72
CA LYS A 151 -2.46 -8.53 -16.88
C LYS A 151 -3.00 -9.08 -15.56
N ALA A 152 -2.38 -8.69 -14.45
CA ALA A 152 -2.77 -9.07 -13.10
C ALA A 152 -2.37 -7.97 -12.09
N GLY A 153 -3.17 -7.81 -11.03
CA GLY A 153 -2.82 -6.94 -9.89
C GLY A 153 -1.91 -7.64 -8.88
N LYS A 154 -1.56 -6.93 -7.80
CA LYS A 154 -0.77 -7.47 -6.67
C LYS A 154 -1.43 -8.78 -6.17
N PRO A 155 -0.67 -9.87 -5.92
CA PRO A 155 0.78 -9.95 -5.77
C PRO A 155 1.57 -10.16 -7.07
N ALA A 156 0.93 -10.20 -8.25
CA ALA A 156 1.68 -10.30 -9.51
C ALA A 156 2.59 -9.08 -9.70
N PRO A 157 3.77 -9.21 -10.34
CA PRO A 157 4.74 -8.13 -10.45
C PRO A 157 4.37 -7.02 -11.46
N ASP A 158 3.33 -7.23 -12.26
CA ASP A 158 2.90 -6.34 -13.34
C ASP A 158 2.75 -4.87 -12.91
N PRO A 159 2.14 -4.51 -11.75
CA PRO A 159 1.97 -3.12 -11.35
C PRO A 159 3.30 -2.37 -11.16
N TYR A 160 4.28 -3.00 -10.51
CA TYR A 160 5.60 -2.40 -10.28
C TYR A 160 6.45 -2.37 -11.55
N LYS A 161 6.38 -3.42 -12.39
CA LYS A 161 7.03 -3.42 -13.71
C LYS A 161 6.47 -2.29 -14.60
N LEU A 162 5.16 -2.08 -14.58
CA LEU A 162 4.51 -1.01 -15.32
C LEU A 162 4.90 0.37 -14.79
N GLY A 163 4.96 0.55 -13.46
CA GLY A 163 5.40 1.79 -12.83
C GLY A 163 6.82 2.17 -13.24
N ALA A 164 7.77 1.23 -13.13
CA ALA A 164 9.16 1.44 -13.51
C ALA A 164 9.30 1.71 -15.02
N SER A 165 8.59 0.95 -15.86
CA SER A 165 8.56 1.14 -17.31
C SER A 165 8.07 2.53 -17.71
N LYS A 166 6.97 3.01 -17.11
CA LYS A 166 6.43 4.37 -17.37
C LYS A 166 7.38 5.48 -16.91
N LEU A 167 8.24 5.22 -15.94
CA LEU A 167 9.31 6.12 -15.50
C LEU A 167 10.61 5.98 -16.32
N ASN A 168 10.68 5.03 -17.25
CA ASN A 168 11.86 4.70 -18.06
C ASN A 168 13.09 4.28 -17.23
N VAL A 169 12.87 3.50 -16.16
CA VAL A 169 13.93 2.98 -15.28
C VAL A 169 13.82 1.45 -15.14
N ASN A 170 14.91 0.80 -14.76
CA ASN A 170 14.86 -0.64 -14.46
C ASN A 170 14.30 -0.86 -13.05
N PRO A 171 13.45 -1.88 -12.83
CA PRO A 171 12.94 -2.21 -11.50
C PRO A 171 14.04 -2.42 -10.44
N GLN A 172 15.18 -3.03 -10.82
CA GLN A 172 16.32 -3.29 -9.94
C GLN A 172 17.01 -2.04 -9.38
N ASP A 173 16.83 -0.90 -10.05
CA ASP A 173 17.39 0.39 -9.66
C ASP A 173 16.33 1.23 -8.90
N CYS A 174 15.15 0.66 -8.65
CA CYS A 174 14.07 1.31 -7.94
C CYS A 174 14.00 0.91 -6.47
N TRP A 175 13.56 1.84 -5.63
CA TRP A 175 13.06 1.56 -4.28
C TRP A 175 11.53 1.52 -4.30
N ALA A 176 10.95 0.39 -3.92
CA ALA A 176 9.50 0.24 -3.77
C ALA A 176 9.11 0.33 -2.28
N ILE A 177 8.08 1.10 -1.94
CA ILE A 177 7.60 1.26 -0.56
C ILE A 177 6.22 0.64 -0.43
N GLU A 178 6.09 -0.31 0.49
CA GLU A 178 4.91 -1.17 0.69
C GLU A 178 4.66 -1.43 2.17
N ASP A 179 3.46 -1.82 2.55
CA ASP A 179 3.14 -2.27 3.91
C ASP A 179 2.63 -3.73 3.94
N SER A 180 1.98 -4.15 2.85
CA SER A 180 1.30 -5.44 2.71
C SER A 180 2.22 -6.56 2.17
N ASP A 181 1.92 -7.81 2.53
CA ASP A 181 2.65 -8.99 2.03
C ASP A 181 2.48 -9.13 0.49
N ALA A 182 1.26 -8.93 -0.01
CA ALA A 182 0.96 -9.04 -1.44
C ALA A 182 1.70 -7.97 -2.24
N GLY A 183 1.79 -6.75 -1.71
CA GLY A 183 2.52 -5.66 -2.34
C GLY A 183 4.02 -5.83 -2.28
N CYS A 184 4.57 -6.24 -1.13
CA CYS A 184 5.99 -6.60 -1.01
C CYS A 184 6.38 -7.71 -2.01
N GLN A 185 5.53 -8.72 -2.17
CA GLN A 185 5.73 -9.78 -3.16
C GLN A 185 5.72 -9.24 -4.58
N SER A 186 4.72 -8.42 -4.93
CA SER A 186 4.62 -7.79 -6.26
C SER A 186 5.88 -6.99 -6.60
N ALA A 187 6.35 -6.15 -5.68
CA ALA A 187 7.54 -5.34 -5.88
C ALA A 187 8.83 -6.18 -5.97
N ALA A 188 8.98 -7.18 -5.10
CA ALA A 188 10.15 -8.05 -5.09
C ALA A 188 10.24 -8.91 -6.37
N GLU A 189 9.12 -9.50 -6.81
CA GLU A 189 9.04 -10.27 -8.06
C GLU A 189 9.19 -9.38 -9.32
N ALA A 190 8.92 -8.08 -9.20
CA ALA A 190 9.25 -7.10 -10.24
C ALA A 190 10.76 -6.82 -10.33
N GLY A 191 11.51 -7.15 -9.28
CA GLY A 191 12.95 -6.93 -9.15
C GLY A 191 13.32 -5.69 -8.33
N CYS A 192 12.36 -5.02 -7.69
CA CYS A 192 12.63 -3.81 -6.89
C CYS A 192 13.35 -4.11 -5.58
N ASN A 193 14.06 -3.11 -5.06
CA ASN A 193 14.51 -3.11 -3.67
C ASN A 193 13.33 -2.65 -2.79
N VAL A 194 12.81 -3.52 -1.94
CA VAL A 194 11.56 -3.26 -1.24
C VAL A 194 11.83 -2.71 0.16
N TRP A 195 11.14 -1.63 0.51
CA TRP A 195 11.11 -1.01 1.81
C TRP A 195 9.72 -1.21 2.41
N ARG A 196 9.62 -2.20 3.30
CA ARG A 196 8.37 -2.54 3.97
C ARG A 196 8.15 -1.65 5.18
N LEU A 197 7.13 -0.80 5.14
CA LEU A 197 6.62 -0.06 6.28
C LEU A 197 5.80 -0.99 7.18
N MET A 198 6.26 -1.18 8.41
CA MET A 198 5.55 -1.98 9.40
C MET A 198 4.35 -1.23 9.93
N GLN A 199 3.19 -1.86 9.80
CA GLN A 199 2.01 -1.48 10.54
C GLN A 199 2.27 -1.69 12.05
N PRO A 200 1.73 -0.85 12.95
CA PRO A 200 1.96 -0.94 14.40
C PRO A 200 1.49 -2.25 15.07
N VAL A 201 0.79 -3.12 14.34
CA VAL A 201 0.13 -4.33 14.88
C VAL A 201 1.05 -5.55 14.86
N GLU A 202 1.04 -6.30 15.97
CA GLU A 202 1.92 -7.44 16.32
C GLU A 202 1.92 -8.63 15.35
N PHE A 203 1.07 -8.65 14.33
CA PHE A 203 0.89 -9.82 13.44
C PHE A 203 1.64 -9.74 12.11
N ALA A 204 2.49 -8.74 11.92
CA ALA A 204 3.34 -8.66 10.74
C ALA A 204 4.22 -9.92 10.65
N ARG A 205 3.85 -10.82 9.74
CA ARG A 205 4.63 -12.03 9.47
C ARG A 205 5.98 -11.61 8.91
N PRO A 206 7.10 -12.14 9.42
CA PRO A 206 8.40 -11.86 8.85
C PRO A 206 8.40 -12.30 7.39
N TYR A 207 8.56 -11.33 6.48
CA TYR A 207 8.69 -11.60 5.06
C TYR A 207 10.14 -12.00 4.78
N SER A 208 10.37 -13.26 4.40
CA SER A 208 11.71 -13.85 4.31
C SER A 208 12.35 -13.75 2.93
N HIS A 209 11.97 -12.75 2.13
CA HIS A 209 12.63 -12.49 0.86
C HIS A 209 13.85 -11.59 1.07
N GLN A 210 15.01 -11.99 0.55
CA GLN A 210 16.31 -11.32 0.78
C GLN A 210 16.37 -9.86 0.29
N ALA A 211 15.38 -9.42 -0.50
CA ALA A 211 15.31 -8.09 -1.11
C ALA A 211 14.43 -7.09 -0.35
N VAL A 212 13.96 -7.42 0.87
CA VAL A 212 13.06 -6.56 1.66
C VAL A 212 13.77 -6.00 2.89
N ILE A 213 13.80 -4.69 3.02
CA ILE A 213 14.21 -3.95 4.22
C ILE A 213 12.95 -3.50 4.95
N THR A 214 12.87 -3.81 6.24
CA THR A 214 11.73 -3.40 7.06
C THR A 214 12.03 -2.11 7.81
N ILE A 215 11.13 -1.14 7.76
CA ILE A 215 11.17 0.15 8.47
C ILE A 215 9.92 0.32 9.33
N LYS A 216 10.01 1.07 10.42
CA LYS A 216 8.86 1.39 11.28
C LYS A 216 8.27 2.76 10.99
N ALA A 217 9.03 3.61 10.30
CA ALA A 217 8.60 4.94 9.90
C ALA A 217 9.25 5.34 8.56
N LEU A 218 8.54 6.14 7.76
CA LEU A 218 9.05 6.70 6.51
C LEU A 218 10.27 7.61 6.72
N SER A 219 10.46 8.16 7.93
CA SER A 219 11.66 8.93 8.29
C SER A 219 12.94 8.09 8.29
N GLU A 220 12.86 6.77 8.50
CA GLU A 220 14.01 5.87 8.40
C GLU A 220 14.48 5.76 6.94
N LEU A 221 13.54 5.65 6.00
CA LEU A 221 13.80 5.68 4.57
C LEU A 221 14.40 7.02 4.14
N GLU A 222 13.85 8.14 4.60
CA GLU A 222 14.38 9.47 4.32
C GLU A 222 15.83 9.60 4.82
N THR A 223 16.12 9.09 6.02
CA THR A 223 17.48 9.08 6.60
C THR A 223 18.44 8.26 5.74
N GLN A 224 18.01 7.09 5.26
CA GLN A 224 18.84 6.27 4.37
C GLN A 224 19.11 6.97 3.04
N LEU A 225 18.09 7.60 2.45
CA LEU A 225 18.24 8.36 1.21
C LEU A 225 19.21 9.54 1.38
N ARG A 226 19.13 10.27 2.50
CA ARG A 226 20.08 11.36 2.80
C ARG A 226 21.52 10.87 2.82
N ARG A 227 21.77 9.67 3.35
CA ARG A 227 23.11 9.05 3.39
C ARG A 227 23.61 8.57 2.03
N SER A 228 22.73 8.25 1.08
CA SER A 228 23.13 7.77 -0.25
C SER A 228 23.41 8.89 -1.26
N VAL A 229 23.11 10.15 -0.89
CA VAL A 229 23.31 11.34 -1.72
C VAL A 229 24.53 12.18 -1.26
N GLN A 230 25.05 11.92 -0.04
CA GLN A 230 26.31 12.47 0.46
C GLN A 230 27.50 11.68 -0.08
#